data_AF-A0A819B416-F1
#
_entry.id   AF-A0A819B416-F1
#
_cell.length_a   1.000
_cell.length_b   1.000
_cell.length_c   1.000
_cell.angle_alpha   90.00
_cell.angle_beta   90.00
_cell.angle_gamma   90.00
#
_symmetry.space_group_name_H-M   'P 1'
#
loop_
_entity.id
_entity.type
_entity.pdbx_description
1 polymer ?
#
loop_
_entity_poly.entity_id
_entity_poly.type
_entity_poly.pdbx_seq_one_letter_code
_entity_poly.pdbx_strand_id
1 'polypeptide(L)'
;MNNQRELNRFLTRFPQSHPIHQCVVATDPQRLLHFGLYYRQHRSDGWHRNRICLLEDSCHATLPYVGQGANMAIEDAISLAMCLEKYNFQMEPAFQEYYRKRFNRTKCVVNMSRYLGLFSHSIKQRVVPWFVKSDMMIKMVEKELYENCPVPIEKKNMVK
;
A
#
# COMPACT_ATOMS: atom_id res chain seq x y z
N MET A 1 -26.22 -3.91 -7.53
CA MET A 1 -25.49 -5.02 -8.19
C MET A 1 -26.08 -6.34 -7.72
N ASN A 2 -26.13 -7.36 -8.56
CA ASN A 2 -26.62 -8.68 -8.16
C ASN A 2 -25.42 -9.58 -7.87
N ASN A 3 -25.17 -9.83 -6.58
CA ASN A 3 -24.02 -10.62 -6.11
C ASN A 3 -24.03 -12.05 -6.65
N GLN A 4 -25.20 -12.68 -6.75
CA GLN A 4 -25.33 -14.02 -7.34
C GLN A 4 -24.89 -14.04 -8.80
N ARG A 5 -25.32 -13.04 -9.57
CA ARG A 5 -24.92 -12.91 -10.98
C ARG A 5 -23.40 -12.75 -11.12
N GLU A 6 -22.77 -12.04 -10.19
CA GLU A 6 -21.33 -11.83 -10.21
C GLU A 6 -20.53 -13.07 -9.81
N LEU A 7 -20.95 -13.79 -8.77
CA LEU A 7 -20.37 -15.09 -8.42
C LEU A 7 -20.48 -16.06 -9.59
N ASN A 8 -21.64 -16.14 -10.25
CA ASN A 8 -21.82 -16.97 -11.45
C ASN A 8 -20.85 -16.57 -12.57
N ARG A 9 -20.59 -15.26 -12.77
CA ARG A 9 -19.58 -14.80 -13.72
C ARG A 9 -18.19 -15.32 -13.38
N PHE A 10 -17.80 -15.35 -12.11
CA PHE A 10 -16.51 -15.94 -11.71
C PHE A 10 -16.45 -17.46 -11.97
N LEU A 11 -17.53 -18.19 -11.71
CA LEU A 11 -17.62 -19.63 -11.97
C LEU A 11 -17.44 -19.96 -13.47
N THR A 12 -17.92 -19.10 -14.37
CA THR A 12 -17.69 -19.29 -15.82
C THR A 12 -16.25 -19.01 -16.26
N ARG A 13 -15.49 -18.25 -15.47
CA ARG A 13 -14.13 -17.82 -15.82
C ARG A 13 -13.04 -18.79 -15.35
N PHE A 14 -13.27 -19.50 -14.25
CA PHE A 14 -12.30 -20.39 -13.63
C PHE A 14 -12.82 -21.83 -13.64
N PRO A 15 -12.01 -22.83 -14.06
CA PRO A 15 -12.42 -24.23 -14.05
C PRO A 15 -12.57 -24.75 -12.61
N GLN A 16 -13.33 -25.83 -12.41
CA GLN A 16 -13.58 -26.43 -11.09
C GLN A 16 -12.30 -26.82 -10.32
N SER A 17 -11.24 -27.17 -11.03
CA SER A 17 -9.94 -27.48 -10.43
C SER A 17 -9.16 -26.25 -9.92
N HIS A 18 -9.59 -25.03 -10.25
CA HIS A 18 -8.90 -23.81 -9.87
C HIS A 18 -9.29 -23.38 -8.44
N PRO A 19 -8.34 -23.00 -7.56
CA PRO A 19 -8.64 -22.62 -6.18
C PRO A 19 -9.68 -21.50 -6.04
N ILE A 20 -9.63 -20.49 -6.91
CA ILE A 20 -10.64 -19.41 -6.95
C ILE A 20 -12.06 -19.94 -7.18
N HIS A 21 -12.24 -20.98 -7.99
CA HIS A 21 -13.58 -21.56 -8.21
C HIS A 21 -14.15 -22.10 -6.89
N GLN A 22 -13.33 -22.80 -6.11
CA GLN A 22 -13.73 -23.33 -4.80
C GLN A 22 -14.07 -22.19 -3.82
N CYS A 23 -13.28 -21.12 -3.79
CA CYS A 23 -13.57 -19.93 -2.98
C CYS A 23 -14.92 -19.29 -3.36
N VAL A 24 -15.22 -19.19 -4.65
CA VAL A 24 -16.48 -18.60 -5.15
C VAL A 24 -17.68 -19.47 -4.76
N VAL A 25 -17.57 -20.80 -4.87
CA VAL A 25 -18.63 -21.74 -4.42
C VAL A 25 -18.89 -21.63 -2.92
N ALA A 26 -17.85 -21.44 -2.11
CA ALA A 26 -17.97 -21.30 -0.66
C ALA A 26 -18.43 -19.90 -0.20
N THR A 27 -18.53 -18.92 -1.10
CA THR A 27 -18.89 -17.54 -0.76
C THR A 27 -20.40 -17.35 -0.77
N ASP A 28 -20.98 -16.99 0.38
CA ASP A 28 -22.38 -16.56 0.48
C ASP A 28 -22.61 -15.27 -0.33
N PRO A 29 -23.55 -15.24 -1.30
CA PRO A 29 -23.90 -14.04 -2.06
C PRO A 29 -24.27 -12.84 -1.18
N GLN A 30 -24.84 -13.05 0.01
CA GLN A 30 -25.21 -11.98 0.94
C GLN A 30 -24.00 -11.34 1.62
N ARG A 31 -22.84 -12.01 1.60
CA ARG A 31 -21.59 -11.57 2.22
C ARG A 31 -20.56 -11.06 1.22
N LEU A 32 -20.91 -11.02 -0.07
CA LEU A 32 -20.05 -10.43 -1.10
C LEU A 32 -20.09 -8.91 -1.01
N LEU A 33 -18.91 -8.31 -0.79
CA LEU A 33 -18.71 -6.86 -0.71
C LEU A 33 -17.96 -6.36 -1.95
N HIS A 34 -18.27 -5.13 -2.35
CA HIS A 34 -17.65 -4.48 -3.49
C HIS A 34 -16.93 -3.21 -3.06
N PHE A 35 -15.61 -3.22 -3.25
CA PHE A 35 -14.77 -2.08 -2.96
C PHE A 35 -14.12 -1.59 -4.25
N GLY A 36 -14.32 -0.31 -4.55
CA GLY A 36 -13.54 0.37 -5.58
C GLY A 36 -12.11 0.57 -5.08
N LEU A 37 -11.12 0.30 -5.95
CA LEU A 37 -9.73 0.59 -5.66
C LEU A 37 -9.40 1.99 -6.17
N TYR A 38 -9.16 2.91 -5.25
CA TYR A 38 -8.83 4.30 -5.54
C TYR A 38 -7.44 4.63 -5.01
N TYR A 39 -6.71 5.44 -5.75
CA TYR A 39 -5.42 6.00 -5.33
C TYR A 39 -5.33 7.44 -5.84
N ARG A 40 -4.40 8.22 -5.27
CA ARG A 40 -4.14 9.59 -5.72
C ARG A 40 -2.69 9.73 -6.17
N GLN A 41 -2.48 10.50 -7.23
CA GLN A 41 -1.13 10.95 -7.56
C GLN A 41 -0.68 11.97 -6.52
N HIS A 42 0.57 11.85 -6.06
CA HIS A 42 1.16 12.81 -5.14
C HIS A 42 1.18 14.21 -5.74
N ARG A 43 0.57 15.15 -5.03
CA ARG A 43 0.62 16.58 -5.32
C ARG A 43 1.56 17.25 -4.33
N SER A 44 2.33 18.22 -4.80
CA SER A 44 3.37 18.93 -4.01
C SER A 44 2.83 20.15 -3.28
N ASP A 45 1.52 20.27 -3.14
CA ASP A 45 0.76 21.37 -2.54
C ASP A 45 0.86 21.43 -0.99
N GLY A 46 1.72 20.60 -0.40
CA GLY A 46 2.05 20.60 1.03
C GLY A 46 1.04 19.79 1.85
N TRP A 47 1.54 19.02 2.82
CA TRP A 47 0.69 18.20 3.71
C TRP A 47 0.25 18.92 4.98
N HIS A 48 0.50 20.23 5.07
CA HIS A 48 0.21 20.98 6.28
C HIS A 48 -0.05 22.45 5.98
N ARG A 49 -0.76 23.09 6.90
CA ARG A 49 -1.02 24.53 6.91
C ARG A 49 -1.41 24.96 8.32
N ASN A 50 -0.74 25.95 8.89
CA ASN A 50 -0.98 26.38 10.27
C ASN A 50 -0.82 25.17 11.20
N ARG A 51 -1.80 24.97 12.09
CA ARG A 51 -1.83 23.87 13.05
C ARG A 51 -2.48 22.59 12.52
N ILE A 52 -2.62 22.45 11.19
CA ILE A 52 -3.25 21.28 10.55
C ILE A 52 -2.20 20.55 9.73
N CYS A 53 -2.07 19.24 9.96
CA CYS A 53 -1.20 18.36 9.19
C CYS A 53 -1.99 17.09 8.78
N LEU A 54 -1.80 16.68 7.53
CA LEU A 54 -2.34 15.47 6.94
C LEU A 54 -1.30 14.34 7.06
N LEU A 55 -1.78 13.11 7.18
CA LEU A 55 -0.97 11.89 7.21
C LEU A 55 -1.73 10.70 6.62
N GLU A 56 -1.03 9.61 6.35
CA GLU A 56 -1.63 8.34 5.88
C GLU A 56 -2.35 8.50 4.52
N ASP A 57 -3.46 7.79 4.31
CA ASP A 57 -4.23 7.80 3.07
C ASP A 57 -4.69 9.21 2.66
N SER A 58 -4.87 10.13 3.63
CA SER A 58 -5.19 11.53 3.33
C SER A 58 -4.09 12.21 2.48
N CYS A 59 -2.84 11.78 2.65
CA CYS A 59 -1.66 12.22 1.89
C CYS A 59 -1.31 11.31 0.72
N HIS A 60 -1.44 9.99 0.89
CA HIS A 60 -0.83 9.02 -0.02
C HIS A 60 -1.68 7.76 -0.23
N ALA A 61 -3.00 7.91 -0.36
CA ALA A 61 -3.91 6.84 -0.77
C ALA A 61 -3.34 6.02 -1.93
N THR A 62 -3.18 4.72 -1.70
CA THR A 62 -2.45 3.79 -2.57
C THR A 62 -3.29 2.60 -3.01
N LEU A 63 -2.84 1.91 -4.06
CA LEU A 63 -3.40 0.61 -4.45
C LEU A 63 -2.81 -0.51 -3.57
N PRO A 64 -3.49 -1.66 -3.41
CA PRO A 64 -3.06 -2.72 -2.50
C PRO A 64 -1.91 -3.59 -3.04
N TYR A 65 -1.42 -3.35 -4.26
CA TYR A 65 -0.50 -4.28 -4.95
C TYR A 65 0.88 -4.44 -4.29
N VAL A 66 1.30 -3.47 -3.47
CA VAL A 66 2.59 -3.52 -2.74
C VAL A 66 2.38 -3.88 -1.25
N GLY A 67 1.15 -3.81 -0.73
CA GLY A 67 0.87 -4.15 0.67
C GLY A 67 1.46 -3.20 1.71
N GLN A 68 1.84 -1.97 1.33
CA GLN A 68 2.57 -1.03 2.22
C GLN A 68 1.73 0.12 2.80
N GLY A 69 0.45 0.23 2.48
CA GLY A 69 -0.39 1.36 2.95
C GLY A 69 -0.36 1.52 4.47
N ALA A 70 -0.65 0.43 5.20
CA ALA A 70 -0.63 0.42 6.67
C ALA A 70 0.76 0.67 7.25
N ASN A 71 1.81 0.13 6.65
CA ASN A 71 3.18 0.36 7.12
C ASN A 71 3.58 1.83 6.95
N MET A 72 3.24 2.45 5.82
CA MET A 72 3.47 3.88 5.60
C MET A 72 2.70 4.75 6.58
N ALA A 73 1.48 4.34 6.96
CA ALA A 73 0.70 5.05 7.97
C ALA A 73 1.37 5.01 9.35
N ILE A 74 1.88 3.85 9.77
CA ILE A 74 2.65 3.71 11.01
C ILE A 74 3.94 4.54 10.95
N GLU A 75 4.67 4.46 9.84
CA GLU A 75 5.88 5.26 9.62
C GLU A 75 5.58 6.76 9.69
N ASP A 76 4.42 7.21 9.20
CA ASP A 76 3.97 8.60 9.29
C ASP A 76 3.75 9.04 10.73
N ALA A 77 2.99 8.26 11.49
CA ALA A 77 2.68 8.58 12.89
C ALA A 77 3.96 8.75 13.72
N ILE A 78 4.91 7.82 13.56
CA ILE A 78 6.19 7.87 14.28
C ILE A 78 7.04 9.04 13.79
N SER A 79 7.14 9.25 12.48
CA SER A 79 7.92 10.36 11.91
C SER A 79 7.39 11.72 12.34
N LEU A 80 6.06 11.88 12.40
CA LEU A 80 5.42 13.11 12.85
C LEU A 80 5.71 13.35 14.34
N ALA A 81 5.55 12.33 15.19
CA ALA A 81 5.85 12.43 16.62
C ALA A 81 7.31 12.84 16.87
N MET A 82 8.27 12.21 16.21
CA MET A 82 9.70 12.56 16.31
C MET A 82 9.99 13.98 15.83
N CYS A 83 9.31 14.44 14.78
CA CYS A 83 9.49 15.82 14.30
C CYS A 83 8.90 16.83 15.27
N LEU A 84 7.73 16.56 15.85
CA LEU A 84 7.12 17.42 16.88
C LEU A 84 8.04 17.54 18.10
N GLU A 85 8.57 16.43 18.60
CA GLU A 85 9.51 16.42 19.72
C GLU A 85 10.80 17.21 19.39
N LYS A 86 11.42 16.94 18.24
CA LYS A 86 12.65 17.62 17.78
C LYS A 86 12.52 19.14 17.75
N TYR A 87 11.35 19.66 17.38
CA TYR A 87 11.09 21.10 17.28
C TYR A 87 10.35 21.66 18.50
N ASN A 88 10.39 20.99 19.66
CA ASN A 88 9.72 21.42 20.90
C ASN A 88 8.24 21.79 20.66
N PHE A 89 7.53 20.97 19.87
CA PHE A 89 6.13 21.14 19.51
C PHE A 89 5.82 22.44 18.75
N GLN A 90 6.81 23.03 18.07
CA GLN A 90 6.57 24.09 17.09
C GLN A 90 6.04 23.47 15.79
N MET A 91 4.76 23.73 15.49
CA MET A 91 3.98 23.03 14.46
C MET A 91 4.60 23.18 13.06
N GLU A 92 4.67 24.40 12.53
CA GLU A 92 5.21 24.70 11.20
C GLU A 92 6.56 24.03 10.87
N PRO A 93 7.63 24.21 11.68
CA PRO A 93 8.91 23.60 11.37
C PRO A 93 8.87 22.06 11.52
N ALA A 94 8.10 21.53 12.47
CA ALA A 94 7.91 20.09 12.63
C ALA A 94 7.19 19.47 11.43
N PHE A 95 6.07 20.07 11.00
CA PHE A 95 5.27 19.59 9.87
C PHE A 95 6.04 19.69 8.55
N GLN A 96 6.85 20.75 8.37
CA GLN A 96 7.69 20.89 7.19
C GLN A 96 8.77 19.80 7.12
N GLU A 97 9.43 19.49 8.25
CA GLU A 97 10.42 18.41 8.29
C GLU A 97 9.76 17.04 8.10
N TYR A 98 8.59 16.80 8.69
CA TYR A 98 7.78 15.60 8.46
C TYR A 98 7.46 15.41 6.97
N TYR A 99 6.91 16.45 6.32
CA TYR A 99 6.62 16.43 4.89
C TYR A 99 7.87 16.09 4.06
N ARG A 100 9.00 16.76 4.34
CA ARG A 100 10.26 16.54 3.60
C ARG A 100 10.76 15.10 3.73
N LYS A 101 10.63 14.49 4.91
CA LYS A 101 11.03 13.09 5.15
C LYS A 101 10.11 12.09 4.45
N ARG A 102 8.80 12.35 4.43
CA ARG A 102 7.78 11.36 4.05
C ARG A 102 7.32 11.46 2.59
N PHE A 103 7.40 12.64 1.98
CA PHE A 103 6.87 12.86 0.64
C PHE A 103 7.49 11.93 -0.42
N ASN A 104 8.82 11.89 -0.53
CA ASN A 104 9.49 11.07 -1.54
C ASN A 104 9.31 9.57 -1.29
N ARG A 105 9.36 9.16 -0.02
CA ARG A 105 9.16 7.76 0.41
C ARG A 105 7.78 7.25 -0.03
N THR A 106 6.73 7.95 0.37
CA THR A 106 5.34 7.55 0.06
C THR A 106 5.04 7.65 -1.43
N LYS A 107 5.60 8.66 -2.12
CA LYS A 107 5.50 8.81 -3.59
C LYS A 107 6.10 7.64 -4.35
N CYS A 108 7.24 7.14 -3.91
CA CYS A 108 7.87 5.95 -4.50
C CYS A 108 6.92 4.76 -4.44
N VAL A 109 6.38 4.46 -3.25
CA VAL A 109 5.52 3.30 -2.99
C VAL A 109 4.19 3.38 -3.75
N VAL A 110 3.52 4.55 -3.76
CA VAL A 110 2.27 4.74 -4.51
C VAL A 110 2.49 4.52 -6.01
N ASN A 111 3.58 5.08 -6.56
CA ASN A 111 3.92 4.87 -7.96
C ASN A 111 4.21 3.40 -8.26
N MET A 112 5.00 2.73 -7.42
CA MET A 112 5.29 1.30 -7.57
C MET A 112 4.00 0.47 -7.56
N SER A 113 3.10 0.72 -6.62
CA SER A 113 1.80 0.04 -6.55
C SER A 113 0.95 0.25 -7.79
N ARG A 114 0.94 1.47 -8.33
CA ARG A 114 0.28 1.79 -9.59
C ARG A 114 0.86 0.99 -10.78
N TYR A 115 2.19 0.94 -10.90
CA TYR A 115 2.84 0.20 -11.99
C TYR A 115 2.62 -1.31 -11.89
N LEU A 116 2.68 -1.88 -10.67
CA LEU A 116 2.40 -3.29 -10.45
C LEU A 116 0.94 -3.65 -10.77
N GLY A 117 -0.01 -2.79 -10.42
CA GLY A 117 -1.41 -2.96 -10.80
C GLY A 117 -1.60 -2.98 -12.32
N LEU A 118 -0.98 -2.03 -13.03
CA LEU A 118 -1.00 -2.00 -14.49
C LEU A 118 -0.37 -3.27 -15.10
N PHE A 119 0.80 -3.68 -14.61
CA PHE A 119 1.49 -4.88 -15.09
C PHE A 119 0.65 -6.14 -14.89
N SER A 120 0.03 -6.29 -13.72
CA SER A 120 -0.78 -7.45 -13.35
C SER A 120 -2.05 -7.58 -14.20
N HIS A 121 -2.58 -6.47 -14.71
CA HIS A 121 -3.83 -6.43 -15.48
C HIS A 121 -3.65 -6.22 -17.00
N SER A 122 -2.54 -5.65 -17.47
CA SER A 122 -2.28 -5.41 -18.90
C SER A 122 -1.58 -6.57 -19.62
N ILE A 123 -0.84 -7.43 -18.91
CA ILE A 123 -0.10 -8.52 -19.56
C ILE A 123 -1.00 -9.75 -19.64
N LYS A 124 -1.20 -10.28 -20.85
CA LYS A 124 -1.78 -11.62 -21.04
C LYS A 124 -1.07 -12.58 -20.08
N GLN A 125 -1.81 -13.31 -19.25
CA GLN A 125 -1.34 -14.12 -18.10
C GLN A 125 -0.22 -15.17 -18.39
N ARG A 126 0.34 -15.20 -19.60
CA ARG A 126 1.46 -16.07 -20.01
C ARG A 126 2.84 -15.64 -19.49
N VAL A 127 3.09 -14.35 -19.21
CA VAL A 127 4.45 -13.86 -18.83
C VAL A 127 4.59 -13.55 -17.33
N VAL A 128 3.47 -13.22 -16.67
CA VAL A 128 3.39 -12.95 -15.23
C VAL A 128 3.88 -14.13 -14.37
N PRO A 129 3.61 -15.42 -14.70
CA PRO A 129 4.06 -16.54 -13.88
C PRO A 129 5.59 -16.67 -13.78
N TRP A 130 6.34 -16.24 -14.80
CA TRP A 130 7.81 -16.31 -14.78
C TRP A 130 8.41 -15.23 -13.86
N PHE A 131 7.88 -14.00 -13.91
CA PHE A 131 8.30 -12.90 -13.04
C PHE A 131 7.92 -13.10 -11.56
N VAL A 132 6.79 -13.75 -11.29
CA VAL A 132 6.38 -14.09 -9.91
C VAL A 132 7.22 -15.24 -9.35
N LYS A 133 7.59 -16.23 -10.19
CA LYS A 133 8.41 -17.38 -9.77
C LYS A 133 9.88 -17.05 -9.51
N SER A 134 10.38 -15.88 -9.93
CA SER A 134 11.81 -15.54 -9.80
C SER A 134 12.18 -14.99 -8.41
N ASP A 135 11.24 -14.90 -7.46
CA ASP A 135 11.35 -14.20 -6.16
C ASP A 135 11.78 -12.73 -6.24
N MET A 136 12.06 -12.21 -7.43
CA MET A 136 12.62 -10.88 -7.63
C MET A 136 11.68 -9.79 -7.11
N MET A 137 10.37 -9.97 -7.32
CA MET A 137 9.36 -9.04 -6.81
C MET A 137 9.28 -9.04 -5.28
N ILE A 138 9.27 -10.23 -4.66
CA ILE A 138 9.26 -10.35 -3.20
C ILE A 138 10.52 -9.74 -2.60
N LYS A 139 11.70 -10.03 -3.18
CA LYS A 139 12.97 -9.44 -2.74
C LYS A 139 13.02 -7.93 -2.91
N MET A 140 12.44 -7.37 -3.98
CA MET A 140 12.34 -5.91 -4.12
C MET A 140 11.41 -5.30 -3.07
N VAL A 141 10.27 -5.94 -2.77
CA VAL A 141 9.34 -5.48 -1.73
C VAL A 141 9.95 -5.62 -0.33
N GLU A 142 10.63 -6.73 -0.04
CA GLU A 142 11.38 -6.93 1.22
C GLU A 142 12.49 -5.89 1.37
N LYS A 143 13.28 -5.65 0.33
CA LYS A 143 14.31 -4.62 0.35
C LYS A 143 13.72 -3.24 0.65
N GLU A 144 12.59 -2.90 0.03
CA GLU A 144 11.86 -1.66 0.29
C GLU A 144 11.29 -1.58 1.72
N LEU A 145 10.90 -2.72 2.30
CA LEU A 145 10.41 -2.84 3.67
C LEU A 145 11.51 -2.61 4.70
N TYR A 146 12.66 -3.28 4.53
CA TYR A 146 13.71 -3.32 5.55
C TYR A 146 14.71 -2.17 5.42
N GLU A 147 15.12 -1.82 4.19
CA GLU A 147 16.22 -0.87 4.00
C GLU A 147 15.75 0.58 3.98
N ASN A 148 14.51 0.83 3.55
CA ASN A 148 13.99 2.18 3.32
C ASN A 148 13.02 2.67 4.41
N CYS A 149 12.78 1.89 5.47
CA CYS A 149 11.99 2.34 6.62
C CYS A 149 12.73 3.48 7.36
N PRO A 150 12.20 4.72 7.38
CA PRO A 150 12.89 5.86 8.00
C PRO A 150 12.69 5.92 9.52
N VAL A 151 11.90 5.00 10.08
CA VAL A 151 11.70 4.87 11.51
C VAL A 151 12.86 4.07 12.10
N PRO A 152 13.64 4.63 13.05
CA PRO A 152 14.70 3.88 13.70
C PRO A 152 14.11 2.71 14.47
N ILE A 153 14.50 1.49 14.11
CA ILE A 153 14.23 0.32 14.93
C ILE A 153 15.29 0.32 16.04
N GLU A 154 14.90 0.49 17.30
CA GLU A 154 15.80 0.17 18.42
C GLU A 154 16.20 -1.29 18.28
N LYS A 155 17.44 -1.56 17.88
CA LYS A 155 18.01 -2.92 17.88
C LYS A 155 18.28 -3.36 19.32
N LYS A 156 17.25 -3.49 20.15
CA LYS A 156 17.37 -4.17 21.45
C LYS A 156 17.29 -5.67 21.20
N ASN A 157 18.44 -6.33 21.34
CA ASN A 157 18.58 -7.78 21.55
C ASN A 157 17.56 -8.65 20.81
N MET A 158 17.55 -8.61 19.48
CA MET A 158 17.04 -9.75 18.71
C MET A 158 18.00 -10.90 18.97
N VAL A 159 17.60 -11.77 19.90
CA VAL A 159 18.29 -13.02 20.23
C VAL A 159 18.53 -13.76 18.91
N LYS A 160 19.80 -14.02 18.61
CA LYS A 160 20.25 -14.82 17.47
C LYS A 160 19.72 -16.24 17.56
#